data_AF-A0A430BA69-F1
#
_entry.id   AF-A0A430BA69-F1
#
_cell.length_a   1.000
_cell.length_b   1.000
_cell.length_c   1.000
_cell.angle_alpha   90.00
_cell.angle_beta   90.00
_cell.angle_gamma   90.00
#
_symmetry.space_group_name_H-M   'P 1'
#
loop_
_entity.id
_entity.type
_entity.pdbx_description
1 polymer ?
#
loop_
_entity_poly.entity_id
_entity_poly.type
_entity_poly.pdbx_seq_one_letter_code
_entity_poly.pdbx_strand_id
1 'polypeptide(L)'
;MIGMTVDLTITPGSGDAFERAFAVQAVAVRAKEPGNRLYALFRSKASADAYTLVKIYDDEAALEAHRAAGLNAKGPCQYLPTRSAS
;
A
#
# COMPACT_ATOMS: atom_id res chain seq x y z
N MET A 1 12.25 -8.74 -10.64
CA MET A 1 11.67 -7.80 -9.66
C MET A 1 10.56 -7.01 -10.33
N ILE A 2 9.43 -6.87 -9.63
CA ILE A 2 8.24 -6.17 -10.08
C ILE A 2 7.98 -5.03 -9.09
N GLY A 3 7.95 -3.80 -9.57
CA GLY A 3 7.68 -2.60 -8.78
C GLY A 3 6.26 -2.09 -9.03
N MET A 4 5.58 -1.67 -7.96
CA MET A 4 4.25 -1.07 -8.02
C MET A 4 4.19 0.18 -7.15
N THR A 5 3.53 1.22 -7.67
CA THR A 5 3.10 2.39 -6.90
C THR A 5 1.59 2.38 -6.78
N VAL A 6 1.07 2.66 -5.59
CA VAL A 6 -0.36 2.80 -5.33
C VAL A 6 -0.60 4.15 -4.69
N ASP A 7 -1.36 5.00 -5.37
CA ASP A 7 -1.80 6.27 -4.80
C ASP A 7 -3.06 6.05 -3.95
N LEU A 8 -3.06 6.67 -2.77
CA LEU A 8 -4.08 6.52 -1.75
C LEU A 8 -4.56 7.90 -1.31
N THR A 9 -5.87 8.07 -1.25
CA THR A 9 -6.50 9.22 -0.57
C THR A 9 -7.26 8.69 0.62
N ILE A 10 -6.98 9.22 1.80
CA ILE A 10 -7.63 8.82 3.05
C ILE A 10 -8.74 9.81 3.44
N THR A 11 -9.56 9.43 4.41
CA THR A 11 -10.54 10.35 5.00
C THR A 11 -9.82 11.50 5.71
N PRO A 12 -10.23 12.76 5.50
CA PRO A 12 -9.61 13.90 6.18
C PRO A 12 -9.55 13.73 7.70
N GLY A 13 -8.39 14.05 8.28
CA GLY A 13 -8.15 13.93 9.72
C GLY A 13 -7.89 12.49 10.23
N SER A 14 -7.85 11.49 9.35
CA SER A 14 -7.57 10.09 9.74
C SER A 14 -6.10 9.67 9.63
N GLY A 15 -5.20 10.59 9.27
CA GLY A 15 -3.78 10.31 8.96
C GLY A 15 -3.05 9.47 10.00
N ASP A 16 -3.09 9.88 11.26
CA ASP A 16 -2.37 9.18 12.34
C ASP A 16 -2.91 7.76 12.58
N ALA A 17 -4.23 7.57 12.47
CA ALA A 17 -4.85 6.27 12.63
C ALA A 17 -4.50 5.34 11.44
N PHE A 18 -4.51 5.90 10.23
CA PHE A 18 -4.11 5.21 9.01
C PHE A 18 -2.64 4.76 9.07
N GLU A 19 -1.72 5.66 9.44
CA GLU A 19 -0.29 5.34 9.52
C GLU A 19 0.02 4.26 10.56
N ARG A 20 -0.64 4.30 11.73
CA ARG A 20 -0.51 3.23 12.74
C ARG A 20 -1.02 1.88 12.21
N ALA A 21 -2.17 1.87 11.54
CA ALA A 21 -2.71 0.64 10.95
C ALA A 21 -1.80 0.10 9.84
N PHE A 22 -1.27 0.99 8.99
CA PHE A 22 -0.33 0.63 7.94
C PHE A 22 0.97 0.06 8.51
N ALA A 23 1.53 0.65 9.58
CA ALA A 23 2.76 0.15 10.20
C ALA A 23 2.61 -1.31 10.68
N VAL A 24 1.47 -1.66 11.29
CA VAL A 24 1.18 -3.04 11.70
C VAL A 24 1.11 -3.97 10.48
N GLN A 25 0.43 -3.53 9.41
CA GLN A 25 0.35 -4.30 8.17
C GLN A 25 1.72 -4.49 7.52
N ALA A 26 2.56 -3.46 7.48
CA ALA A 26 3.89 -3.50 6.89
C ALA A 26 4.81 -4.50 7.61
N VAL A 27 4.72 -4.59 8.94
CA VAL A 27 5.43 -5.62 9.72
C VAL A 27 4.96 -7.02 9.32
N ALA A 28 3.64 -7.22 9.20
CA ALA A 28 3.08 -8.51 8.81
C ALA A 28 3.49 -8.93 7.39
N VAL A 29 3.45 -8.01 6.43
CA VAL A 29 3.90 -8.24 5.04
C VAL A 29 5.36 -8.68 5.03
N ARG A 30 6.27 -7.91 5.64
CA ARG A 30 7.71 -8.22 5.63
C ARG A 30 8.04 -9.55 6.31
N ALA A 31 7.28 -9.92 7.34
CA ALA A 31 7.49 -11.18 8.05
C ALA A 31 6.92 -12.40 7.30
N LYS A 32 5.83 -12.24 6.54
CA LYS A 32 5.08 -13.34 5.94
C LYS A 32 5.29 -13.48 4.43
N GLU A 33 5.79 -12.46 3.76
CA GLU A 33 6.00 -12.43 2.32
C GLU A 33 7.50 -12.38 2.02
N PRO A 34 8.20 -13.54 1.97
CA PRO A 34 9.66 -13.59 1.78
C PRO A 34 10.13 -13.01 0.44
N GLY A 35 9.24 -12.95 -0.56
CA GLY A 35 9.48 -12.31 -1.84
C GLY A 35 9.18 -10.80 -1.88
N ASN A 36 8.72 -10.20 -0.78
CA ASN A 36 8.60 -8.74 -0.67
C ASN A 36 9.97 -8.11 -0.39
N ARG A 37 10.38 -7.15 -1.22
CA ARG A 37 11.65 -6.42 -1.12
C ARG A 37 11.47 -4.99 -0.67
N LEU A 38 10.29 -4.41 -0.91
CA LEU A 38 9.91 -3.11 -0.40
C LEU A 38 8.42 -3.10 -0.12
N TYR A 39 8.04 -2.48 1.00
CA TYR A 39 6.67 -2.13 1.33
C TYR A 39 6.72 -0.86 2.17
N ALA A 40 6.57 0.29 1.54
CA ALA A 40 6.83 1.59 2.12
C ALA A 40 5.78 2.62 1.73
N LEU A 41 5.32 3.39 2.72
CA LEU A 41 4.30 4.43 2.57
C LEU A 41 4.95 5.80 2.68
N PHE A 42 4.58 6.70 1.78
CA PHE A 42 5.08 8.07 1.73
C PHE A 42 3.91 9.04 1.74
N ARG A 43 3.86 9.96 2.71
CA ARG A 43 2.86 11.02 2.75
C ARG A 43 3.23 12.12 1.74
N SER A 44 2.25 12.61 1.00
CA SER A 44 2.43 13.75 0.09
C SER A 44 2.75 15.02 0.87
N LYS A 45 3.63 15.85 0.31
CA LYS A 45 3.87 17.21 0.82
C LYS A 45 2.78 18.20 0.40
N ALA A 46 2.03 17.89 -0.66
CA ALA A 46 1.00 18.76 -1.22
C ALA A 46 -0.38 18.55 -0.56
N SER A 47 -0.62 17.38 0.05
CA SER A 47 -1.85 17.07 0.77
C SER A 47 -1.59 16.11 1.92
N ALA A 48 -2.08 16.45 3.11
CA ALA A 48 -1.96 15.61 4.30
C ALA A 48 -2.79 14.31 4.21
N ASP A 49 -3.77 14.27 3.31
CA ASP A 49 -4.68 13.14 3.13
C ASP A 49 -4.28 12.26 1.92
N ALA A 50 -3.14 12.54 1.28
CA ALA A 50 -2.66 11.80 0.13
C ALA A 50 -1.34 11.07 0.42
N TYR A 51 -1.24 9.83 -0.05
CA TYR A 51 -0.08 8.98 0.13
C TYR A 51 0.25 8.22 -1.16
N THR A 52 1.51 7.82 -1.29
CA THR A 52 1.94 6.83 -2.27
C THR A 52 2.56 5.64 -1.54
N LEU A 53 2.07 4.44 -1.83
CA LEU A 53 2.62 3.18 -1.37
C LEU A 53 3.48 2.56 -2.47
N VAL A 54 4.75 2.34 -2.18
CA VAL A 54 5.68 1.64 -3.07
C VAL A 54 5.87 0.21 -2.58
N LYS A 55 5.70 -0.75 -3.49
CA LYS A 55 5.95 -2.17 -3.24
C LYS A 55 6.87 -2.75 -4.30
N ILE A 56 7.79 -3.62 -3.90
CA ILE A 56 8.66 -4.36 -4.81
C ILE A 56 8.61 -5.83 -4.43
N TYR A 57 8.39 -6.68 -5.42
CA TYR A 57 8.40 -8.14 -5.29
C TYR A 57 9.46 -8.77 -6.19
N ASP A 58 9.95 -9.95 -5.85
CA ASP A 58 10.96 -10.64 -6.67
C ASP A 58 10.45 -11.01 -8.05
N ASP A 59 9.26 -11.59 -8.10
CA ASP A 59 8.65 -12.19 -9.29
C ASP A 59 7.11 -12.21 -9.20
N GLU A 60 6.47 -12.76 -10.23
CA GLU A 60 5.01 -12.84 -10.31
C GLU A 60 4.43 -13.77 -9.24
N ALA A 61 5.12 -14.85 -8.85
CA ALA A 61 4.63 -15.79 -7.85
C ALA A 61 4.54 -15.11 -6.46
N ALA A 62 5.54 -14.31 -6.09
CA ALA A 62 5.52 -13.51 -4.88
C ALA A 62 4.40 -12.45 -4.90
N LEU A 63 4.16 -11.82 -6.05
CA LEU A 63 3.09 -10.84 -6.21
C LEU A 63 1.70 -11.47 -6.15
N GLU A 64 1.51 -12.64 -6.77
CA GLU A 64 0.26 -13.41 -6.67
C GLU A 64 0.00 -13.90 -5.24
N ALA A 65 1.04 -14.35 -4.53
CA ALA A 65 0.92 -14.69 -3.11
C ALA A 65 0.45 -13.49 -2.27
N HIS A 66 0.97 -12.28 -2.54
CA HIS A 66 0.49 -11.05 -1.89
C HIS A 66 -0.99 -10.76 -2.19
N ARG A 67 -1.41 -10.90 -3.46
CA ARG A 67 -2.81 -10.70 -3.89
C ARG A 67 -3.75 -11.71 -3.20
N ALA A 68 -3.35 -12.97 -3.11
CA ALA A 68 -4.12 -14.05 -2.52
C ALA A 68 -4.22 -13.96 -0.99
N ALA A 69 -3.25 -13.34 -0.32
CA ALA A 69 -3.24 -13.17 1.14
C ALA A 69 -4.37 -12.26 1.68
N GLY A 70 -5.22 -11.70 0.81
CA GLY A 70 -6.41 -10.96 1.21
C GLY A 70 -6.13 -9.56 1.76
N LEU A 71 -4.94 -9.00 1.50
CA LEU A 71 -4.57 -7.62 1.86
C LEU A 71 -5.24 -6.55 0.98
N ASN A 72 -6.31 -6.90 0.27
CA ASN A 72 -7.19 -5.95 -0.40
C ASN A 72 -7.90 -5.11 0.67
N ALA A 73 -7.24 -4.03 1.10
CA ALA A 73 -7.75 -2.82 1.75
C ALA A 73 -9.24 -2.82 2.16
N LYS A 74 -9.63 -3.69 3.10
CA LYS A 74 -10.90 -3.61 3.84
C LYS A 74 -10.73 -2.79 5.12
N GLY A 75 -9.71 -1.92 5.18
CA GLY A 75 -9.68 -0.76 6.05
C GLY A 75 -10.22 0.46 5.30
N PRO A 76 -10.51 1.61 5.97
CA PRO A 76 -11.26 2.75 5.41
C PRO A 76 -10.62 3.46 4.20
N CYS A 77 -9.52 2.94 3.65
CA CYS A 77 -8.90 3.41 2.43
C CYS A 77 -9.67 2.87 1.22
N GLN A 78 -10.67 3.65 0.82
CA GLN A 78 -11.29 3.49 -0.48
C GLN A 78 -10.19 3.60 -1.55
N TYR A 79 -9.90 2.49 -2.22
CA TYR A 79 -9.16 2.49 -3.48
C TYR A 79 -9.93 3.36 -4.47
N LEU A 80 -9.46 4.59 -4.70
CA LEU A 80 -9.90 5.40 -5.82
C LEU A 80 -8.97 5.06 -6.98
N PRO A 81 -9.40 4.25 -7.98
CA PRO A 81 -8.59 4.06 -9.17
C PRO A 81 -8.29 5.43 -9.75
N THR A 82 -7.01 5.74 -9.96
CA THR A 82 -6.60 6.90 -10.74
C THR A 82 -7.36 6.83 -12.07
N ARG A 83 -8.10 7.90 -12.42
CA ARG A 83 -8.65 8.02 -13.77
C ARG A 83 -7.51 7.80 -14.74
N SER A 84 -7.64 6.84 -15.66
CA SER A 84 -6.78 6.81 -16.85
C SER A 84 -6.82 8.21 -17.45
N ALA A 85 -5.66 8.84 -17.55
CA ALA A 85 -5.49 9.96 -18.44
C ALA A 85 -5.73 9.42 -19.86
N SER A 86 -6.71 10.05 -20.51
CA SER A 86 -7.15 10.01 -21.92
C SER A 86 -6.63 8.91 -22.84
#